data_AF-A0A661BVN2-F1
#
_entry.id   AF-A0A661BVN2-F1
#
_cell.length_a   1.000
_cell.length_b   1.000
_cell.length_c   1.000
_cell.angle_alpha   90.00
_cell.angle_beta   90.00
_cell.angle_gamma   90.00
#
_symmetry.space_group_name_H-M   'P 1'
#
loop_
_entity.id
_entity.type
_entity.pdbx_description
1 polymer ?
#
loop_
_entity_poly.entity_id
_entity_poly.type
_entity_poly.pdbx_seq_one_letter_code
_entity_poly.pdbx_strand_id
1 'polypeptide(L)'
;GSLLVDLSEGKTKEEALAAYTSKVSSYNYRRTTAVAGETSIELAKAKIEELGLTESLHRRHATVHDIPVTRALFLDREVTTLDPFTSLKKDLPVKKGKLKNLKELSLEDFIKTKLPTCTSLEVMLDSSHKGNLMSVIAPTSARTASLFRWDNGLSWAYANDVADSTKELVKAKGGKVDGVMRFSIRWNDEGDNNIDFDAHCLEPNGNLIFFGKVNTLQASSGILDVDVQSPGKEVAVENITWGDKAKIQAGKHVFMVHNYAKSTSTRGFTAEIEFEGVTTYYSYDKPLRGKQTIKVAVGVLSTTSLKLTSSRQVESNPQGMLWNLEPMVFHKVSIVIPSPNYWETSTGNRHTFFILEDLRTKEQPRGMFNEFLKTELVPQRKVFEQLGNNLRVADSEDQLSGVGFSSTERASIVVRVNNSKLFKVMIN
;
A
#
# COMPACT_ATOMS: atom_id res chain seq x y z
N GLY A 1 29.65 9.68 -5.72
CA GLY A 1 28.18 9.68 -5.60
C GLY A 1 27.79 9.03 -4.28
N SER A 2 26.62 9.36 -3.71
CA SER A 2 26.22 8.89 -2.36
C SER A 2 26.26 7.36 -2.21
N LEU A 3 25.94 6.60 -3.27
CA LEU A 3 26.08 5.14 -3.31
C LEU A 3 27.54 4.67 -3.04
N LEU A 4 28.52 5.33 -3.66
CA LEU A 4 29.94 4.99 -3.49
C LEU A 4 30.46 5.39 -2.12
N VAL A 5 29.93 6.48 -1.55
CA VAL A 5 30.25 6.91 -0.19
C VAL A 5 29.69 5.90 0.82
N ASP A 6 28.41 5.54 0.68
CA ASP A 6 27.72 4.57 1.54
C ASP A 6 28.42 3.18 1.49
N LEU A 7 28.87 2.74 0.31
CA LEU A 7 29.67 1.51 0.16
C LEU A 7 31.08 1.64 0.76
N SER A 8 31.73 2.80 0.63
CA SER A 8 33.06 3.04 1.21
C SER A 8 33.04 3.15 2.74
N GLU A 9 31.89 3.52 3.31
CA GLU A 9 31.64 3.59 4.75
C GLU A 9 31.19 2.24 5.34
N GLY A 10 31.25 1.16 4.54
CA GLY A 10 31.04 -0.21 5.01
C GLY A 10 29.59 -0.68 5.06
N LYS A 11 28.64 0.06 4.46
CA LYS A 11 27.25 -0.41 4.34
C LYS A 11 27.17 -1.58 3.37
N THR A 12 26.24 -2.50 3.64
CA THR A 12 25.97 -3.60 2.72
C THR A 12 25.46 -3.08 1.39
N LYS A 13 25.61 -3.88 0.34
CA LYS A 13 25.19 -3.49 -1.01
C LYS A 13 23.68 -3.19 -1.06
N GLU A 14 22.89 -3.96 -0.32
CA GLU A 14 21.45 -3.80 -0.18
C GLU A 14 21.10 -2.50 0.56
N GLU A 15 21.77 -2.18 1.67
CA GLU A 15 21.56 -0.93 2.42
C GLU A 15 22.01 0.30 1.64
N ALA A 16 23.16 0.22 0.97
CA ALA A 16 23.65 1.31 0.13
C ALA A 16 22.73 1.52 -1.07
N LEU A 17 22.18 0.45 -1.66
CA LEU A 17 21.20 0.53 -2.73
C LEU A 17 19.85 1.05 -2.24
N ALA A 18 19.37 0.64 -1.07
CA ALA A 18 18.12 1.14 -0.48
C ALA A 18 18.25 2.61 -0.05
N ALA A 19 19.36 3.00 0.57
CA ALA A 19 19.65 4.38 0.95
C ALA A 19 19.84 5.27 -0.28
N TYR A 20 20.53 4.77 -1.30
CA TYR A 20 20.61 5.45 -2.59
C TYR A 20 19.22 5.59 -3.19
N THR A 21 18.47 4.49 -3.35
CA THR A 21 17.10 4.47 -3.91
C THR A 21 16.17 5.40 -3.14
N SER A 22 16.26 5.47 -1.81
CA SER A 22 15.51 6.43 -1.00
C SER A 22 15.95 7.87 -1.28
N LYS A 23 17.26 8.15 -1.34
CA LYS A 23 17.82 9.49 -1.62
C LYS A 23 17.58 9.98 -3.06
N VAL A 24 17.61 9.11 -4.06
CA VAL A 24 17.30 9.41 -5.46
C VAL A 24 15.85 9.13 -5.85
N SER A 25 15.05 8.53 -4.95
CA SER A 25 13.61 8.43 -5.17
C SER A 25 13.11 9.85 -5.38
N SER A 26 12.39 10.04 -6.48
CA SER A 26 11.70 11.29 -6.83
C SER A 26 10.94 11.85 -5.62
N TYR A 27 10.48 10.93 -4.78
CA TYR A 27 9.71 11.06 -3.56
C TYR A 27 10.38 11.88 -2.45
N ASN A 28 11.60 11.53 -2.04
CA ASN A 28 12.25 12.13 -0.88
C ASN A 28 13.18 13.29 -1.25
N TYR A 29 13.73 13.27 -2.47
CA TYR A 29 14.78 14.22 -2.88
C TYR A 29 14.32 15.69 -2.93
N ARG A 30 13.00 15.96 -3.00
CA ARG A 30 12.45 17.32 -3.17
C ARG A 30 11.48 17.80 -2.08
N ARG A 31 11.20 16.98 -1.07
CA ARG A 31 10.30 17.35 0.03
C ARG A 31 11.02 18.27 1.02
N THR A 32 10.67 19.55 1.01
CA THR A 32 11.21 20.54 1.95
C THR A 32 10.28 20.70 3.15
N THR A 33 10.80 20.50 4.36
CA THR A 33 10.06 20.73 5.62
C THR A 33 10.05 22.20 6.07
N ALA A 34 10.84 23.06 5.43
CA ALA A 34 10.93 24.48 5.76
C ALA A 34 9.75 25.28 5.20
N VAL A 35 9.06 26.02 6.08
CA VAL A 35 7.95 26.92 5.75
C VAL A 35 8.43 28.01 4.78
N ALA A 36 7.68 28.29 3.71
CA ALA A 36 8.00 29.38 2.80
C ALA A 36 7.73 30.74 3.46
N GLY A 37 8.66 31.69 3.32
CA GLY A 37 8.48 33.06 3.79
C GLY A 37 7.58 33.87 2.86
N GLU A 38 7.04 34.99 3.34
CA GLU A 38 6.10 35.87 2.64
C GLU A 38 6.59 36.29 1.25
N THR A 39 7.85 36.73 1.13
CA THR A 39 8.46 37.08 -0.17
C THR A 39 8.48 35.91 -1.16
N SER A 40 8.67 34.67 -0.68
CA SER A 40 8.63 33.49 -1.56
C SER A 40 7.22 33.21 -2.07
N ILE A 41 6.20 33.47 -1.26
CA ILE A 41 4.79 33.33 -1.62
C ILE A 41 4.40 34.36 -2.67
N GLU A 42 4.80 35.62 -2.51
CA GLU A 42 4.54 36.69 -3.48
C GLU A 42 5.20 36.39 -4.83
N LEU A 43 6.48 35.98 -4.83
CA LEU A 43 7.19 35.57 -6.04
C LEU A 43 6.53 34.37 -6.73
N ALA A 44 6.03 33.41 -5.96
CA ALA A 44 5.30 32.27 -6.51
C ALA A 44 3.97 32.67 -7.12
N LYS A 45 3.20 33.53 -6.44
CA LYS A 45 1.94 34.06 -6.95
C LYS A 45 2.16 34.80 -8.28
N ALA A 46 3.12 35.71 -8.32
CA ALA A 46 3.45 36.44 -9.55
C ALA A 46 3.84 35.50 -10.69
N LYS A 47 4.64 34.45 -10.40
CA LYS A 47 5.05 33.49 -11.43
C LYS A 47 3.89 32.63 -11.93
N ILE A 48 2.97 32.24 -11.05
CA ILE A 48 1.75 31.50 -11.40
C ILE A 48 0.86 32.34 -12.30
N GLU A 49 0.68 33.63 -11.99
CA GLU A 49 -0.10 34.58 -12.79
C GLU A 49 0.55 34.83 -14.16
N GLU A 50 1.87 35.07 -14.20
CA GLU A 50 2.65 35.24 -15.43
C GLU A 50 2.49 34.05 -16.39
N LEU A 51 2.45 32.83 -15.85
CA LEU A 51 2.30 31.60 -16.63
C LEU A 51 0.84 31.19 -16.89
N GLY A 52 -0.15 31.93 -16.36
CA GLY A 52 -1.57 31.62 -16.50
C GLY A 52 -1.98 30.31 -15.80
N LEU A 53 -1.35 29.97 -14.68
CA LEU A 53 -1.49 28.68 -13.97
C LEU A 53 -2.44 28.72 -12.77
N THR A 54 -3.06 29.87 -12.47
CA THR A 54 -3.93 30.05 -11.30
C THR A 54 -5.04 29.01 -11.24
N GLU A 55 -5.75 28.80 -12.35
CA GLU A 55 -6.84 27.82 -12.45
C GLU A 55 -6.36 26.37 -12.40
N SER A 56 -5.06 26.13 -12.63
CA SER A 56 -4.48 24.79 -12.63
C SER A 56 -4.18 24.28 -11.21
N LEU A 57 -4.17 25.15 -10.20
CA LEU A 57 -3.82 24.82 -8.81
C LEU A 57 -4.86 23.96 -8.11
N HIS A 58 -6.15 24.16 -8.39
CA HIS A 58 -7.21 23.38 -7.76
C HIS A 58 -7.41 22.06 -8.51
N ARG A 59 -7.32 20.96 -7.77
CA ARG A 59 -7.27 19.60 -8.30
C ARG A 59 -8.42 18.77 -7.74
N ARG A 60 -8.90 17.80 -8.53
CA ARG A 60 -9.94 16.84 -8.17
C ARG A 60 -9.54 15.43 -8.57
N HIS A 61 -10.25 14.42 -8.08
CA HIS A 61 -10.18 13.09 -8.67
C HIS A 61 -10.56 13.19 -10.17
N ALA A 62 -9.79 12.51 -11.01
CA ALA A 62 -10.13 12.36 -12.41
C ALA A 62 -11.36 11.46 -12.55
N THR A 63 -12.11 11.69 -13.62
CA THR A 63 -13.28 10.93 -14.04
C THR A 63 -12.98 10.29 -15.40
N VAL A 64 -13.83 9.36 -15.84
CA VAL A 64 -13.68 8.73 -17.17
C VAL A 64 -13.59 9.74 -18.32
N HIS A 65 -14.24 10.91 -18.18
CA HIS A 65 -14.25 11.97 -19.18
C HIS A 65 -12.91 12.69 -19.34
N ASP A 66 -12.02 12.60 -18.34
CA ASP A 66 -10.71 13.21 -18.39
C ASP A 66 -9.68 12.37 -19.18
N ILE A 67 -9.99 11.09 -19.45
CA ILE A 67 -9.08 10.16 -20.13
C ILE A 67 -9.43 10.07 -21.62
N PRO A 68 -8.54 10.50 -22.53
CA PRO A 68 -8.77 10.32 -23.95
C PRO A 68 -8.75 8.83 -24.32
N VAL A 69 -9.75 8.38 -25.08
CA VAL A 69 -9.87 6.97 -25.52
C VAL A 69 -8.63 6.49 -26.28
N THR A 70 -7.96 7.38 -27.01
CA THR A 70 -6.72 7.09 -27.75
C THR A 70 -5.53 6.73 -26.87
N ARG A 71 -5.59 7.01 -25.56
CA ARG A 71 -4.53 6.67 -24.59
C ARG A 71 -4.76 5.34 -23.88
N ALA A 72 -5.97 4.78 -23.97
CA ALA A 72 -6.31 3.50 -23.35
C ALA A 72 -5.65 2.34 -24.11
N LEU A 73 -4.86 1.54 -23.38
CA LEU A 73 -4.34 0.24 -23.84
C LEU A 73 -5.44 -0.84 -23.79
N PHE A 74 -6.39 -0.66 -22.89
CA PHE A 74 -7.60 -1.45 -22.76
C PHE A 74 -8.71 -0.53 -22.25
N LEU A 75 -9.91 -0.69 -22.80
CA LEU A 75 -11.14 -0.04 -22.34
C LEU A 75 -12.21 -1.12 -22.35
N ASP A 76 -12.84 -1.35 -21.20
CA ASP A 76 -13.97 -2.25 -21.12
C ASP A 76 -15.16 -1.64 -21.86
N ARG A 77 -15.48 -2.21 -23.01
CA ARG A 77 -16.64 -1.86 -23.84
C ARG A 77 -17.64 -2.96 -23.61
N GLU A 78 -18.61 -2.74 -22.72
CA GLU A 78 -19.55 -3.78 -22.32
C GLU A 78 -20.05 -4.63 -23.51
N VAL A 79 -19.86 -5.95 -23.41
CA VAL A 79 -20.69 -6.94 -24.12
C VAL A 79 -21.35 -7.79 -23.03
N THR A 80 -22.47 -7.30 -22.54
CA THR A 80 -23.31 -7.95 -21.53
C THR A 80 -24.08 -9.13 -22.14
N THR A 81 -23.47 -10.32 -22.08
CA THR A 81 -24.22 -11.59 -21.97
C THR A 81 -23.41 -12.55 -21.09
N LEU A 82 -23.71 -12.60 -19.79
CA LEU A 82 -23.13 -13.59 -18.87
C LEU A 82 -24.22 -14.37 -18.14
N ASP A 83 -24.01 -15.69 -18.08
CA ASP A 83 -24.83 -16.68 -17.38
C ASP A 83 -24.93 -16.37 -15.87
N PRO A 84 -26.14 -16.32 -15.27
CA PRO A 84 -26.38 -15.98 -13.86
C PRO A 84 -25.61 -16.83 -12.82
N PHE A 85 -25.13 -18.02 -13.18
CA PHE A 85 -24.34 -18.85 -12.27
C PHE A 85 -22.85 -18.49 -12.25
N THR A 86 -22.38 -17.68 -13.21
CA THR A 86 -20.98 -17.26 -13.31
C THR A 86 -20.68 -16.09 -12.37
N SER A 87 -21.63 -15.17 -12.16
CA SER A 87 -21.51 -14.07 -11.20
C SER A 87 -21.35 -14.58 -9.76
N LEU A 88 -22.12 -15.59 -9.36
CA LEU A 88 -22.03 -16.22 -8.03
C LEU A 88 -20.67 -16.87 -7.72
N LYS A 89 -19.86 -17.18 -8.74
CA LYS A 89 -18.49 -17.69 -8.57
C LYS A 89 -17.42 -16.60 -8.56
N LYS A 90 -17.74 -15.37 -9.01
CA LYS A 90 -16.79 -14.24 -9.02
C LYS A 90 -16.50 -13.74 -7.61
N ASP A 91 -17.50 -13.80 -6.73
CA ASP A 91 -17.43 -13.23 -5.36
C ASP A 91 -16.79 -14.18 -4.32
N LEU A 92 -16.29 -15.35 -4.75
CA LEU A 92 -15.64 -16.29 -3.85
C LEU A 92 -14.13 -16.06 -3.78
N PRO A 93 -13.54 -15.93 -2.57
CA PRO A 93 -12.10 -15.81 -2.41
C PRO A 93 -11.33 -16.98 -3.05
N VAL A 94 -10.29 -16.66 -3.82
CA VAL A 94 -9.49 -17.67 -4.52
C VAL A 94 -8.45 -18.28 -3.56
N LYS A 95 -8.50 -19.60 -3.37
CA LYS A 95 -7.49 -20.33 -2.58
C LYS A 95 -6.11 -20.25 -3.26
N LYS A 96 -5.09 -19.79 -2.53
CA LYS A 96 -3.68 -19.65 -3.00
C LYS A 96 -3.10 -20.92 -3.66
N GLY A 97 -3.56 -22.12 -3.27
CA GLY A 97 -3.15 -23.38 -3.91
C GLY A 97 -3.44 -23.45 -5.41
N LYS A 98 -4.49 -22.77 -5.91
CA LYS A 98 -4.82 -22.70 -7.34
C LYS A 98 -3.89 -21.79 -8.15
N LEU A 99 -3.07 -20.98 -7.48
CA LEU A 99 -2.19 -19.99 -8.11
C LEU A 99 -0.75 -20.49 -8.28
N LYS A 100 -0.43 -21.69 -7.80
CA LYS A 100 0.96 -22.19 -7.70
C LYS A 100 1.63 -22.52 -9.05
N ASN A 101 0.92 -22.49 -10.18
CA ASN A 101 1.46 -22.83 -11.51
C ASN A 101 0.90 -21.92 -12.62
N LEU A 102 0.68 -20.63 -12.33
CA LEU A 102 0.21 -19.70 -13.36
C LEU A 102 1.30 -19.44 -14.40
N LYS A 103 0.89 -19.32 -15.67
CA LYS A 103 1.80 -18.88 -16.73
C LYS A 103 2.24 -17.45 -16.44
N GLU A 104 3.55 -17.26 -16.31
CA GLU A 104 4.15 -15.94 -16.13
C GLU A 104 4.35 -15.25 -17.48
N LEU A 105 4.07 -13.95 -17.52
CA LEU A 105 4.27 -13.08 -18.68
C LEU A 105 4.87 -11.76 -18.20
N SER A 106 5.79 -11.16 -18.95
CA SER A 106 6.21 -9.78 -18.67
C SER A 106 5.04 -8.81 -18.91
N LEU A 107 5.04 -7.66 -18.24
CA LEU A 107 4.05 -6.62 -18.47
C LEU A 107 4.02 -6.17 -19.95
N GLU A 108 5.17 -6.07 -20.60
CA GLU A 108 5.24 -5.72 -22.02
C GLU A 108 4.62 -6.79 -22.92
N ASP A 109 4.92 -8.06 -22.69
CA ASP A 109 4.34 -9.16 -23.47
C ASP A 109 2.85 -9.26 -23.23
N PHE A 110 2.38 -9.01 -22.01
CA PHE A 110 0.97 -8.96 -21.69
C PHE A 110 0.27 -7.83 -22.48
N ILE A 111 0.84 -6.63 -22.47
CA ILE A 111 0.32 -5.47 -23.22
C ILE A 111 0.32 -5.73 -24.73
N LYS A 112 1.39 -6.31 -25.29
CA LYS A 112 1.51 -6.54 -26.74
C LYS A 112 0.66 -7.72 -27.24
N THR A 113 0.53 -8.78 -26.44
CA THR A 113 -0.02 -10.06 -26.92
C THR A 113 -1.38 -10.45 -26.34
N LYS A 114 -1.80 -9.85 -25.22
CA LYS A 114 -3.08 -10.19 -24.56
C LYS A 114 -4.09 -9.06 -24.63
N LEU A 115 -3.70 -7.84 -24.24
CA LEU A 115 -4.62 -6.70 -24.22
C LEU A 115 -5.34 -6.43 -25.55
N PRO A 116 -4.71 -6.51 -26.75
CA PRO A 116 -5.40 -6.21 -28.01
C PRO A 116 -6.53 -7.19 -28.36
N THR A 117 -6.50 -8.39 -27.77
CA THR A 117 -7.50 -9.46 -27.99
C THR A 117 -8.42 -9.65 -26.78
N CYS A 118 -8.26 -8.80 -25.75
CA CYS A 118 -8.97 -8.89 -24.49
C CYS A 118 -10.34 -8.22 -24.61
N THR A 119 -11.41 -8.96 -24.31
CA THR A 119 -12.78 -8.43 -24.24
C THR A 119 -13.24 -8.15 -22.82
N SER A 120 -12.62 -8.80 -21.82
CA SER A 120 -12.86 -8.54 -20.40
C SER A 120 -11.58 -8.77 -19.61
N LEU A 121 -11.23 -7.85 -18.73
CA LEU A 121 -10.05 -7.96 -17.89
C LEU A 121 -10.43 -7.80 -16.42
N GLU A 122 -9.93 -8.70 -15.58
CA GLU A 122 -10.05 -8.60 -14.14
C GLU A 122 -8.67 -8.81 -13.50
N VAL A 123 -8.42 -8.18 -12.37
CA VAL A 123 -7.21 -8.36 -11.57
C VAL A 123 -7.57 -8.91 -10.21
N MET A 124 -6.70 -9.75 -9.67
CA MET A 124 -6.82 -10.18 -8.27
C MET A 124 -5.73 -9.47 -7.47
N LEU A 125 -6.19 -8.70 -6.49
CA LEU A 125 -5.32 -7.95 -5.61
C LEU A 125 -4.99 -8.77 -4.35
N ASP A 126 -3.86 -8.48 -3.73
CA ASP A 126 -3.49 -8.99 -2.42
C ASP A 126 -2.79 -7.90 -1.60
N SER A 127 -2.41 -8.20 -0.37
CA SER A 127 -1.79 -7.23 0.54
C SER A 127 -0.52 -6.56 0.01
N SER A 128 0.23 -7.20 -0.90
CA SER A 128 1.44 -6.60 -1.49
C SER A 128 1.11 -5.42 -2.41
N HIS A 129 -0.12 -5.34 -2.92
CA HIS A 129 -0.57 -4.29 -3.82
C HIS A 129 -1.01 -3.00 -3.10
N LYS A 130 -0.97 -2.97 -1.76
CA LYS A 130 -1.42 -1.80 -0.99
C LYS A 130 -0.65 -0.53 -1.36
N GLY A 131 0.67 -0.62 -1.53
CA GLY A 131 1.51 0.49 -1.98
C GLY A 131 1.33 0.85 -3.46
N ASN A 132 0.71 -0.03 -4.24
CA ASN A 132 0.41 0.22 -5.65
C ASN A 132 -0.97 0.86 -5.86
N LEU A 133 -1.83 0.93 -4.84
CA LEU A 133 -3.10 1.64 -4.93
C LEU A 133 -2.86 3.09 -5.30
N MET A 134 -3.63 3.62 -6.24
CA MET A 134 -3.44 4.98 -6.75
C MET A 134 -4.72 5.60 -7.26
N SER A 135 -4.73 6.93 -7.30
CA SER A 135 -5.78 7.75 -7.89
C SER A 135 -5.20 8.62 -8.99
N VAL A 136 -5.92 8.74 -10.09
CA VAL A 136 -5.62 9.72 -11.14
C VAL A 136 -6.25 11.05 -10.74
N ILE A 137 -5.49 12.13 -10.88
CA ILE A 137 -5.87 13.47 -10.46
C ILE A 137 -5.95 14.39 -11.68
N ALA A 138 -7.03 15.15 -11.77
CA ALA A 138 -7.33 16.09 -12.85
C ALA A 138 -7.39 17.54 -12.33
N PRO A 139 -7.20 18.55 -13.20
CA PRO A 139 -7.50 19.93 -12.85
C PRO A 139 -9.02 20.08 -12.69
N THR A 140 -9.43 21.00 -11.82
CA THR A 140 -10.86 21.29 -11.65
C THR A 140 -11.45 21.89 -12.92
N SER A 141 -10.70 22.75 -13.60
CA SER A 141 -11.07 23.35 -14.88
C SER A 141 -10.44 22.59 -16.05
N ALA A 142 -11.24 22.23 -17.05
CA ALA A 142 -10.80 21.44 -18.20
C ALA A 142 -9.95 22.22 -19.22
N ARG A 143 -9.91 23.56 -19.14
CA ARG A 143 -9.21 24.45 -20.08
C ARG A 143 -8.04 25.18 -19.42
N THR A 144 -7.23 24.45 -18.66
CA THR A 144 -6.09 25.02 -17.93
C THR A 144 -4.77 24.60 -18.54
N ALA A 145 -3.77 25.48 -18.50
CA ALA A 145 -2.40 25.11 -18.83
C ALA A 145 -1.86 24.06 -17.85
N SER A 146 -1.04 23.13 -18.33
CA SER A 146 -0.44 22.10 -17.47
C SER A 146 0.55 22.71 -16.48
N LEU A 147 0.42 22.33 -15.21
CA LEU A 147 1.42 22.58 -14.16
C LEU A 147 2.68 21.71 -14.32
N PHE A 148 2.56 20.63 -15.08
CA PHE A 148 3.53 19.55 -15.11
C PHE A 148 4.47 19.65 -16.31
N ARG A 149 5.56 18.87 -16.28
CA ARG A 149 6.54 18.78 -17.37
C ARG A 149 6.01 18.13 -18.65
N TRP A 150 4.76 17.69 -18.65
CA TRP A 150 4.08 17.09 -19.79
C TRP A 150 2.83 17.92 -20.14
N ASP A 151 2.39 17.77 -21.38
CA ASP A 151 1.41 18.68 -22.01
C ASP A 151 -0.06 18.31 -21.75
N ASN A 152 -0.32 17.57 -20.68
CA ASN A 152 -1.66 17.29 -20.19
C ASN A 152 -1.77 17.65 -18.70
N GLY A 153 -2.97 18.00 -18.26
CA GLY A 153 -3.22 18.42 -16.89
C GLY A 153 -3.31 17.27 -15.89
N LEU A 154 -3.09 16.02 -16.26
CA LEU A 154 -3.30 14.88 -15.37
C LEU A 154 -2.05 14.55 -14.55
N SER A 155 -2.26 14.13 -13.32
CA SER A 155 -1.24 13.57 -12.43
C SER A 155 -1.81 12.33 -11.73
N TRP A 156 -1.03 11.75 -10.83
CA TRP A 156 -1.48 10.66 -9.98
C TRP A 156 -0.93 10.80 -8.57
N ALA A 157 -1.58 10.13 -7.63
CA ALA A 157 -1.11 9.96 -6.27
C ALA A 157 -1.28 8.49 -5.87
N TYR A 158 -0.24 7.90 -5.30
CA TYR A 158 -0.32 6.57 -4.67
C TYR A 158 -0.95 6.69 -3.27
N ALA A 159 -1.62 5.64 -2.81
CA ALA A 159 -2.16 5.52 -1.46
C ALA A 159 -1.05 5.67 -0.43
N ASN A 160 -1.37 6.37 0.68
CA ASN A 160 -0.52 6.61 1.86
C ASN A 160 0.90 6.03 1.77
N ASP A 161 1.93 6.89 1.59
CA ASP A 161 3.39 6.82 1.91
C ASP A 161 4.07 5.52 2.42
N VAL A 162 3.48 4.35 2.31
CA VAL A 162 3.87 3.18 3.09
C VAL A 162 4.65 2.23 2.20
N ALA A 163 5.95 2.48 2.25
CA ALA A 163 7.00 1.51 2.05
C ALA A 163 6.82 0.31 3.02
N ASP A 164 6.97 -0.88 2.44
CA ASP A 164 7.14 -2.20 3.04
C ASP A 164 5.97 -2.77 3.85
N SER A 165 5.55 -3.96 3.43
CA SER A 165 4.57 -4.78 4.15
C SER A 165 5.15 -5.26 5.49
N THR A 166 4.33 -5.42 6.54
CA THR A 166 4.76 -5.95 7.84
C THR A 166 5.54 -7.26 7.72
N LYS A 167 5.20 -8.10 6.73
CA LYS A 167 5.92 -9.34 6.43
C LYS A 167 7.37 -9.12 5.95
N GLU A 168 7.61 -8.10 5.13
CA GLU A 168 8.96 -7.79 4.66
C GLU A 168 9.84 -7.29 5.80
N LEU A 169 9.28 -6.45 6.69
CA LEU A 169 9.95 -6.01 7.91
C LEU A 169 10.25 -7.18 8.86
N VAL A 170 9.29 -8.10 9.06
CA VAL A 170 9.51 -9.32 9.86
C VAL A 170 10.63 -10.18 9.27
N LYS A 171 10.66 -10.40 7.95
CA LYS A 171 11.75 -11.12 7.28
C LYS A 171 13.10 -10.41 7.44
N ALA A 172 13.12 -9.09 7.30
CA ALA A 172 14.34 -8.29 7.46
C ALA A 172 14.92 -8.39 8.87
N LYS A 173 14.07 -8.63 9.89
CA LYS A 173 14.46 -8.91 11.27
C LYS A 173 14.73 -10.40 11.55
N GLY A 174 14.69 -11.26 10.53
CA GLY A 174 14.96 -12.70 10.65
C GLY A 174 13.77 -13.56 11.08
N GLY A 175 12.57 -12.98 11.19
CA GLY A 175 11.34 -13.68 11.56
C GLY A 175 10.72 -14.50 10.43
N LYS A 176 9.87 -15.46 10.81
CA LYS A 176 9.17 -16.35 9.87
C LYS A 176 7.79 -15.82 9.54
N VAL A 177 7.45 -15.86 8.24
CA VAL A 177 6.15 -15.38 7.72
C VAL A 177 5.34 -16.46 7.00
N ASP A 178 5.86 -17.68 6.95
CA ASP A 178 5.31 -18.86 6.28
C ASP A 178 4.65 -19.85 7.26
N GLY A 179 4.42 -19.43 8.51
CA GLY A 179 3.70 -20.20 9.52
C GLY A 179 2.23 -20.44 9.17
N VAL A 180 1.65 -21.48 9.78
CA VAL A 180 0.22 -21.81 9.67
C VAL A 180 -0.64 -20.72 10.32
N MET A 181 -0.18 -20.19 11.45
CA MET A 181 -0.79 -19.04 12.11
C MET A 181 0.30 -17.99 12.42
N ARG A 182 -0.04 -16.72 12.35
CA ARG A 182 0.86 -15.60 12.67
C ARG A 182 0.10 -14.49 13.38
N PHE A 183 0.74 -13.86 14.35
CA PHE A 183 0.30 -12.61 14.94
C PHE A 183 1.47 -11.63 14.91
N SER A 184 1.37 -10.58 14.08
CA SER A 184 2.41 -9.56 13.97
C SER A 184 1.86 -8.21 14.38
N ILE A 185 2.73 -7.38 14.94
CA ILE A 185 2.42 -5.97 15.26
C ILE A 185 3.46 -5.07 14.61
N ARG A 186 3.05 -3.84 14.30
CA ARG A 186 3.89 -2.81 13.70
C ARG A 186 3.58 -1.46 14.34
N TRP A 187 4.62 -0.69 14.63
CA TRP A 187 4.52 0.67 15.14
C TRP A 187 5.75 1.50 14.76
N ASN A 188 5.76 2.76 15.20
CA ASN A 188 6.85 3.71 14.99
C ASN A 188 7.10 4.10 13.51
N ASP A 189 6.06 4.12 12.68
CA ASP A 189 6.16 4.50 11.27
C ASP A 189 6.78 5.89 11.03
N GLU A 190 6.49 6.83 11.93
CA GLU A 190 6.98 8.22 11.86
C GLU A 190 8.30 8.44 12.62
N GLY A 191 8.84 7.40 13.27
CA GLY A 191 10.06 7.48 14.08
C GLY A 191 9.92 8.32 15.37
N ASP A 192 8.69 8.64 15.80
CA ASP A 192 8.35 9.47 16.97
C ASP A 192 7.75 8.68 18.16
N ASN A 193 7.68 7.35 18.03
CA ASN A 193 7.05 6.43 18.98
C ASN A 193 8.04 5.33 19.42
N ASN A 194 9.07 5.74 20.15
CA ASN A 194 10.10 4.84 20.71
C ASN A 194 9.62 4.12 21.98
N ILE A 195 8.61 3.26 21.82
CA ILE A 195 8.01 2.46 22.89
C ILE A 195 8.24 0.97 22.62
N ASP A 196 8.41 0.23 23.70
CA ASP A 196 8.46 -1.23 23.74
C ASP A 196 7.03 -1.79 23.74
N PHE A 197 6.52 -2.12 22.55
CA PHE A 197 5.23 -2.80 22.39
C PHE A 197 5.45 -4.29 22.17
N ASP A 198 4.86 -5.11 23.05
CA ASP A 198 4.96 -6.56 22.96
C ASP A 198 3.70 -7.20 22.37
N ALA A 199 3.89 -8.16 21.47
CA ALA A 199 2.89 -9.10 21.03
C ALA A 199 2.74 -10.23 22.07
N HIS A 200 1.53 -10.37 22.60
CA HIS A 200 1.18 -11.43 23.54
C HIS A 200 0.07 -12.33 22.97
N CYS A 201 0.19 -13.64 23.18
CA CYS A 201 -0.87 -14.61 22.88
C CYS A 201 -1.12 -15.55 24.06
N LEU A 202 -2.35 -15.56 24.60
CA LEU A 202 -2.80 -16.55 25.58
C LEU A 202 -3.52 -17.68 24.87
N GLU A 203 -2.95 -18.88 24.94
CA GLU A 203 -3.44 -20.11 24.30
C GLU A 203 -4.51 -20.82 25.16
N PRO A 204 -5.27 -21.78 24.59
CA PRO A 204 -6.40 -22.41 25.27
C PRO A 204 -6.06 -23.12 26.59
N ASN A 205 -4.87 -23.71 26.70
CA ASN A 205 -4.37 -24.36 27.91
C ASN A 205 -3.80 -23.39 28.97
N GLY A 206 -3.92 -22.08 28.76
CA GLY A 206 -3.34 -21.07 29.63
C GLY A 206 -1.87 -20.76 29.37
N ASN A 207 -1.26 -21.34 28.33
CA ASN A 207 0.10 -20.96 27.92
C ASN A 207 0.11 -19.52 27.38
N LEU A 208 0.91 -18.65 28.00
CA LEU A 208 1.14 -17.30 27.50
C LEU A 208 2.46 -17.26 26.71
N ILE A 209 2.38 -16.85 25.44
CA ILE A 209 3.52 -16.48 24.60
C ILE A 209 3.68 -14.96 24.70
N PHE A 210 4.84 -14.50 25.15
CA PHE A 210 5.17 -13.11 25.43
C PHE A 210 6.70 -12.92 25.53
N PHE A 211 7.19 -11.69 25.76
CA PHE A 211 8.62 -11.36 25.81
C PHE A 211 9.47 -12.30 26.69
N GLY A 212 8.94 -12.77 27.83
CA GLY A 212 9.62 -13.70 28.73
C GLY A 212 9.88 -15.10 28.14
N LYS A 213 9.41 -15.36 26.91
CA LYS A 213 9.60 -16.60 26.15
C LYS A 213 10.08 -16.33 24.72
N VAL A 214 10.69 -15.18 24.46
CA VAL A 214 11.28 -14.86 23.15
C VAL A 214 12.22 -15.98 22.70
N ASN A 215 12.21 -16.32 21.41
CA ASN A 215 13.00 -17.39 20.81
C ASN A 215 12.84 -18.80 21.45
N THR A 216 11.81 -19.00 22.28
CA THR A 216 11.54 -20.29 22.92
C THR A 216 10.36 -20.96 22.22
N LEU A 217 10.63 -22.08 21.54
CA LEU A 217 9.59 -22.88 20.90
C LEU A 217 8.65 -23.49 21.94
N GLN A 218 7.36 -23.20 21.83
CA GLN A 218 6.33 -23.73 22.71
C GLN A 218 5.81 -25.08 22.22
N ALA A 219 5.16 -25.84 23.11
CA ALA A 219 4.55 -27.13 22.76
C ALA A 219 3.50 -27.02 21.65
N SER A 220 2.85 -25.86 21.52
CA SER A 220 1.88 -25.54 20.47
C SER A 220 2.51 -25.26 19.09
N SER A 221 3.84 -25.33 18.97
CA SER A 221 4.67 -24.79 17.88
C SER A 221 4.77 -23.26 17.80
N GLY A 222 4.13 -22.54 18.74
CA GLY A 222 4.22 -21.09 18.83
C GLY A 222 5.61 -20.62 19.24
N ILE A 223 6.07 -19.52 18.65
CA ILE A 223 7.33 -18.84 19.01
C ILE A 223 7.20 -17.35 18.73
N LEU A 224 7.61 -16.51 19.69
CA LEU A 224 7.87 -15.09 19.46
C LEU A 224 9.28 -14.99 18.84
N ASP A 225 9.36 -14.74 17.54
CA ASP A 225 10.61 -14.84 16.76
C ASP A 225 11.20 -13.47 16.36
N VAL A 226 10.44 -12.40 16.52
CA VAL A 226 10.91 -11.02 16.41
C VAL A 226 10.35 -10.21 17.58
N ASP A 227 11.25 -9.54 18.29
CA ASP A 227 10.99 -8.69 19.47
C ASP A 227 11.87 -7.42 19.30
N VAL A 228 11.24 -6.26 19.19
CA VAL A 228 11.94 -4.97 19.00
C VAL A 228 11.62 -4.06 20.18
N GLN A 229 12.56 -3.99 21.12
CA GLN A 229 12.35 -3.32 22.41
C GLN A 229 12.56 -1.79 22.38
N SER A 230 13.37 -1.29 21.43
CA SER A 230 13.70 0.13 21.33
C SER A 230 13.91 0.52 19.87
N PRO A 231 12.83 0.87 19.14
CA PRO A 231 12.91 1.09 17.69
C PRO A 231 13.64 2.37 17.27
N GLY A 232 13.87 3.33 18.18
CA GLY A 232 14.50 4.61 17.85
C GLY A 232 13.69 5.36 16.79
N LYS A 233 14.30 5.59 15.62
CA LYS A 233 13.63 6.23 14.46
C LYS A 233 13.13 5.24 13.41
N GLU A 234 13.39 3.95 13.59
CA GLU A 234 13.06 2.92 12.61
C GLU A 234 11.65 2.39 12.83
N VAL A 235 11.03 1.86 11.77
CA VAL A 235 9.77 1.12 11.89
C VAL A 235 10.02 -0.15 12.71
N ALA A 236 9.15 -0.37 13.67
CA ALA A 236 9.23 -1.46 14.63
C ALA A 236 8.24 -2.57 14.27
N VAL A 237 8.65 -3.82 14.48
CA VAL A 237 7.78 -4.98 14.30
C VAL A 237 8.05 -6.04 15.37
N GLU A 238 7.00 -6.75 15.77
CA GLU A 238 7.13 -8.04 16.45
C GLU A 238 6.30 -9.11 15.76
N ASN A 239 6.65 -10.37 16.02
CA ASN A 239 6.02 -11.49 15.36
C ASN A 239 5.96 -12.73 16.26
N ILE A 240 4.75 -13.27 16.41
CA ILE A 240 4.51 -14.63 16.91
C ILE A 240 4.08 -15.50 15.74
N THR A 241 4.71 -16.67 15.58
CA THR A 241 4.40 -17.62 14.51
C THR A 241 4.15 -19.02 15.06
N TRP A 242 3.27 -19.78 14.42
CA TRP A 242 3.03 -21.20 14.68
C TRP A 242 3.27 -21.98 13.40
N GLY A 243 4.25 -22.89 13.45
CA GLY A 243 4.69 -23.64 12.26
C GLY A 243 3.90 -24.91 11.96
N ASP A 244 3.27 -25.52 12.96
CA ASP A 244 2.71 -26.87 12.85
C ASP A 244 1.23 -26.90 13.29
N LYS A 245 0.33 -26.99 12.31
CA LYS A 245 -1.14 -27.00 12.52
C LYS A 245 -1.57 -28.07 13.51
N ALA A 246 -0.93 -29.24 13.51
CA ALA A 246 -1.33 -30.36 14.36
C ALA A 246 -1.03 -30.11 15.84
N LYS A 247 -0.13 -29.16 16.15
CA LYS A 247 0.25 -28.79 17.52
C LYS A 247 -0.53 -27.58 18.04
N ILE A 248 -1.11 -26.76 17.17
CA ILE A 248 -1.94 -25.63 17.59
C ILE A 248 -3.20 -26.17 18.25
N GLN A 249 -3.40 -25.85 19.52
CA GLN A 249 -4.51 -26.39 20.29
C GLN A 249 -5.84 -25.80 19.82
N ALA A 250 -6.85 -26.65 19.61
CA ALA A 250 -8.19 -26.15 19.35
C ALA A 250 -8.72 -25.37 20.57
N GLY A 251 -9.48 -24.31 20.33
CA GLY A 251 -10.07 -23.46 21.35
C GLY A 251 -9.67 -21.99 21.25
N LYS A 252 -9.79 -21.29 22.37
CA LYS A 252 -9.68 -19.84 22.45
C LYS A 252 -8.22 -19.37 22.58
N HIS A 253 -7.77 -18.62 21.59
CA HIS A 253 -6.53 -17.85 21.60
C HIS A 253 -6.87 -16.37 21.79
N VAL A 254 -6.17 -15.69 22.69
CA VAL A 254 -6.37 -14.25 22.96
C VAL A 254 -5.12 -13.50 22.56
N PHE A 255 -5.25 -12.63 21.55
CA PHE A 255 -4.16 -11.83 21.01
C PHE A 255 -4.20 -10.43 21.63
N MET A 256 -3.06 -9.95 22.11
CA MET A 256 -2.95 -8.73 22.90
C MET A 256 -1.67 -7.98 22.52
N VAL A 257 -1.70 -6.66 22.67
CA VAL A 257 -0.50 -5.80 22.63
C VAL A 257 -0.31 -5.18 24.00
N HIS A 258 0.88 -5.32 24.56
CA HIS A 258 1.26 -4.74 25.84
C HIS A 258 2.24 -3.58 25.61
N ASN A 259 2.07 -2.49 26.33
CA ASN A 259 3.10 -1.47 26.44
C ASN A 259 3.99 -1.79 27.64
N TYR A 260 5.15 -2.39 27.43
CA TYR A 260 6.09 -2.70 28.51
C TYR A 260 6.78 -1.45 29.06
N ALA A 261 6.82 -0.35 28.31
CA ALA A 261 7.40 0.89 28.81
C ALA A 261 6.62 1.46 30.02
N LYS A 262 7.29 2.28 30.82
CA LYS A 262 6.64 3.08 31.87
C LYS A 262 5.94 4.33 31.28
N SER A 263 6.36 4.76 30.11
CA SER A 263 5.86 5.95 29.41
C SER A 263 4.60 5.64 28.59
N THR A 264 3.81 6.69 28.36
CA THR A 264 2.69 6.64 27.41
C THR A 264 3.24 6.77 26.00
N SER A 265 2.72 5.99 25.06
CA SER A 265 3.11 6.06 23.66
C SER A 265 2.59 7.32 22.98
N THR A 266 3.30 7.78 21.95
CA THR A 266 2.84 8.93 21.14
C THR A 266 1.62 8.54 20.29
N ARG A 267 1.62 7.28 19.82
CA ARG A 267 0.62 6.70 18.92
C ARG A 267 0.32 5.25 19.29
N GLY A 268 -0.69 4.67 18.69
CA GLY A 268 -0.99 3.25 18.83
C GLY A 268 -0.18 2.36 17.87
N PHE A 269 -0.79 1.28 17.40
CA PHE A 269 -0.14 0.23 16.62
C PHE A 269 -1.08 -0.32 15.55
N THR A 270 -0.50 -1.01 14.57
CA THR A 270 -1.24 -1.91 13.67
C THR A 270 -0.90 -3.36 13.98
N ALA A 271 -1.82 -4.27 13.72
CA ALA A 271 -1.61 -5.69 13.93
C ALA A 271 -2.24 -6.56 12.84
N GLU A 272 -1.66 -7.73 12.63
CA GLU A 272 -2.08 -8.71 11.63
C GLU A 272 -2.23 -10.07 12.30
N ILE A 273 -3.38 -10.72 12.17
CA ILE A 273 -3.54 -12.14 12.52
C ILE A 273 -3.77 -12.91 11.23
N GLU A 274 -2.87 -13.83 10.91
CA GLU A 274 -2.97 -14.69 9.73
C GLU A 274 -3.19 -16.14 10.13
N PHE A 275 -4.08 -16.83 9.42
CA PHE A 275 -4.31 -18.26 9.56
C PHE A 275 -4.52 -18.89 8.20
N GLU A 276 -3.71 -19.91 7.88
CA GLU A 276 -3.70 -20.61 6.58
C GLU A 276 -3.66 -19.66 5.37
N GLY A 277 -2.92 -18.57 5.51
CA GLY A 277 -2.71 -17.56 4.47
C GLY A 277 -3.82 -16.53 4.31
N VAL A 278 -4.85 -16.55 5.17
CA VAL A 278 -5.88 -15.52 5.30
C VAL A 278 -5.49 -14.59 6.46
N THR A 279 -5.32 -13.30 6.16
CA THR A 279 -4.87 -12.30 7.14
C THR A 279 -6.01 -11.35 7.49
N THR A 280 -6.25 -11.15 8.78
CA THR A 280 -7.14 -10.11 9.33
C THR A 280 -6.30 -9.00 9.93
N TYR A 281 -6.70 -7.76 9.68
CA TYR A 281 -5.95 -6.56 10.06
C TYR A 281 -6.67 -5.81 11.18
N TYR A 282 -5.87 -5.21 12.04
CA TYR A 282 -6.33 -4.45 13.19
C TYR A 282 -5.54 -3.15 13.29
N SER A 283 -6.23 -2.09 13.65
CA SER A 283 -5.62 -0.80 13.99
C SER A 283 -6.11 -0.34 15.35
N TYR A 284 -5.17 0.18 16.12
CA TYR A 284 -5.43 0.92 17.33
C TYR A 284 -4.67 2.23 17.20
N ASP A 285 -5.38 3.34 17.08
CA ASP A 285 -4.82 4.65 16.74
C ASP A 285 -4.52 5.54 17.97
N LYS A 286 -4.96 5.11 19.15
CA LYS A 286 -4.82 5.86 20.40
C LYS A 286 -3.47 5.59 21.08
N PRO A 287 -2.93 6.56 21.84
CA PRO A 287 -1.87 6.32 22.81
C PRO A 287 -2.19 5.17 23.78
N LEU A 288 -1.19 4.37 24.11
CA LEU A 288 -1.21 3.36 25.17
C LEU A 288 -0.44 3.89 26.37
N ARG A 289 -1.08 3.96 27.54
CA ARG A 289 -0.38 4.28 28.79
C ARG A 289 0.66 3.20 29.11
N GLY A 290 1.69 3.58 29.85
CA GLY A 290 2.68 2.62 30.34
C GLY A 290 2.02 1.47 31.09
N LYS A 291 2.47 0.24 30.83
CA LYS A 291 1.93 -1.01 31.37
C LYS A 291 0.48 -1.33 30.98
N GLN A 292 -0.11 -0.59 30.05
CA GLN A 292 -1.43 -0.90 29.52
C GLN A 292 -1.37 -2.10 28.56
N THR A 293 -2.35 -2.98 28.65
CA THR A 293 -2.58 -4.04 27.66
C THR A 293 -3.86 -3.76 26.89
N ILE A 294 -3.75 -3.79 25.57
CA ILE A 294 -4.90 -3.74 24.66
C ILE A 294 -5.14 -5.14 24.13
N LYS A 295 -6.36 -5.65 24.33
CA LYS A 295 -6.79 -6.88 23.69
C LYS A 295 -7.13 -6.57 22.24
N VAL A 296 -6.49 -7.26 21.30
CA VAL A 296 -6.71 -7.06 19.86
C VAL A 296 -7.92 -7.88 19.43
N ALA A 297 -7.81 -9.20 19.55
CA ALA A 297 -8.85 -10.12 19.13
C ALA A 297 -8.83 -11.41 19.95
N VAL A 298 -9.93 -12.15 19.85
CA VAL A 298 -10.07 -13.52 20.30
C VAL A 298 -10.25 -14.41 19.09
N GLY A 299 -9.35 -15.36 18.88
CA GLY A 299 -9.47 -16.40 17.87
C GLY A 299 -10.00 -17.69 18.46
N VAL A 300 -11.13 -18.19 17.96
CA VAL A 300 -11.63 -19.53 18.30
C VAL A 300 -11.21 -20.47 17.19
N LEU A 301 -10.21 -21.29 17.46
CA LEU A 301 -9.68 -22.29 16.53
C LEU A 301 -10.49 -23.58 16.64
N SER A 302 -11.06 -24.02 15.53
CA SER A 302 -11.58 -25.38 15.35
C SER A 302 -10.56 -26.23 14.60
N THR A 303 -10.88 -27.50 14.36
CA THR A 303 -10.04 -28.40 13.54
C THR A 303 -9.78 -27.87 12.12
N THR A 304 -10.68 -27.03 11.58
CA THR A 304 -10.66 -26.61 10.17
C THR A 304 -10.63 -25.11 9.94
N SER A 305 -10.90 -24.27 10.95
CA SER A 305 -11.02 -22.83 10.76
C SER A 305 -10.72 -22.03 12.03
N LEU A 306 -10.20 -20.82 11.85
CA LEU A 306 -10.05 -19.82 12.91
C LEU A 306 -11.15 -18.76 12.76
N LYS A 307 -12.02 -18.62 13.77
CA LYS A 307 -12.99 -17.51 13.83
C LYS A 307 -12.44 -16.40 14.72
N LEU A 308 -12.18 -15.23 14.13
CA LEU A 308 -11.68 -14.06 14.85
C LEU A 308 -12.83 -13.17 15.31
N THR A 309 -12.75 -12.68 16.54
CA THR A 309 -13.66 -11.69 17.11
C THR A 309 -12.86 -10.58 17.75
N SER A 310 -13.01 -9.39 17.20
CA SER A 310 -12.27 -8.18 17.56
C SER A 310 -12.74 -7.63 18.90
N SER A 311 -11.84 -6.98 19.64
CA SER A 311 -12.21 -6.29 20.86
C SER A 311 -12.80 -4.92 20.55
N ARG A 312 -13.79 -4.46 21.34
CA ARG A 312 -14.52 -3.19 21.11
C ARG A 312 -13.64 -1.94 21.00
N GLN A 313 -12.44 -1.97 21.57
CA GLN A 313 -11.52 -0.82 21.61
C GLN A 313 -10.55 -0.80 20.42
N VAL A 314 -10.51 -1.87 19.63
CA VAL A 314 -9.64 -2.01 18.47
C VAL A 314 -10.51 -2.03 17.25
N GLU A 315 -10.23 -1.14 16.31
CA GLU A 315 -10.85 -1.22 15.00
C GLU A 315 -10.27 -2.46 14.33
N SER A 316 -11.03 -3.55 14.34
CA SER A 316 -10.78 -4.54 13.32
C SER A 316 -11.27 -3.98 12.02
N ASN A 317 -10.40 -4.03 11.03
CA ASN A 317 -10.83 -4.01 9.65
C ASN A 317 -10.96 -5.49 9.25
N PRO A 318 -12.14 -6.14 9.45
CA PRO A 318 -12.31 -7.57 9.20
C PRO A 318 -11.93 -8.02 7.79
N GLN A 319 -11.63 -7.09 6.88
CA GLN A 319 -11.50 -7.42 5.48
C GLN A 319 -10.13 -7.21 4.86
N GLY A 320 -9.11 -6.64 5.52
CA GLY A 320 -7.85 -6.36 4.81
C GLY A 320 -8.08 -5.68 3.45
N MET A 321 -9.15 -4.86 3.38
CA MET A 321 -9.59 -4.26 2.13
C MET A 321 -8.47 -3.40 1.58
N LEU A 322 -8.35 -3.42 0.27
CA LEU A 322 -7.54 -2.48 -0.47
C LEU A 322 -8.46 -1.32 -0.81
N TRP A 323 -8.43 -0.31 0.06
CA TRP A 323 -9.48 0.70 0.23
C TRP A 323 -10.87 0.08 0.49
N ASN A 324 -11.74 0.05 -0.51
CA ASN A 324 -13.09 -0.53 -0.40
C ASN A 324 -13.24 -1.89 -1.11
N LEU A 325 -12.17 -2.45 -1.69
CA LEU A 325 -12.20 -3.73 -2.40
C LEU A 325 -11.60 -4.89 -1.60
N GLU A 326 -12.20 -6.08 -1.75
CA GLU A 326 -11.76 -7.30 -1.06
C GLU A 326 -10.49 -7.88 -1.66
N PRO A 327 -9.44 -8.19 -0.88
CA PRO A 327 -8.27 -8.90 -1.42
C PRO A 327 -8.63 -10.35 -1.81
N MET A 328 -7.82 -10.96 -2.67
CA MET A 328 -7.93 -12.34 -3.14
C MET A 328 -9.22 -12.67 -3.92
N VAL A 329 -9.93 -11.65 -4.38
CA VAL A 329 -11.08 -11.72 -5.30
C VAL A 329 -10.72 -11.01 -6.60
N PHE A 330 -11.33 -11.41 -7.71
CA PHE A 330 -11.11 -10.78 -9.02
C PHE A 330 -12.02 -9.56 -9.18
N HIS A 331 -11.40 -8.40 -9.39
CA HIS A 331 -12.05 -7.12 -9.62
C HIS A 331 -11.91 -6.70 -11.07
N LYS A 332 -12.98 -6.14 -11.63
CA LYS A 332 -13.04 -5.73 -13.03
C LYS A 332 -12.13 -4.53 -13.28
N VAL A 333 -11.35 -4.60 -14.35
CA VAL A 333 -10.55 -3.47 -14.83
C VAL A 333 -11.40 -2.74 -15.86
N SER A 334 -11.65 -1.45 -15.64
CA SER A 334 -12.39 -0.60 -16.58
C SER A 334 -11.46 -0.05 -17.67
N ILE A 335 -10.25 0.36 -17.29
CA ILE A 335 -9.29 0.99 -18.18
C ILE A 335 -7.87 0.55 -17.82
N VAL A 336 -7.05 0.25 -18.83
CA VAL A 336 -5.59 0.19 -18.67
C VAL A 336 -4.96 1.34 -19.44
N ILE A 337 -4.17 2.17 -18.76
CA ILE A 337 -3.49 3.33 -19.37
C ILE A 337 -2.02 3.40 -18.95
N PRO A 338 -1.12 3.89 -19.82
CA PRO A 338 0.17 4.37 -19.37
C PRO A 338 -0.03 5.66 -18.55
N SER A 339 0.94 5.98 -17.69
CA SER A 339 0.90 7.22 -16.92
C SER A 339 0.92 8.47 -17.81
N PRO A 340 0.25 9.58 -17.40
CA PRO A 340 0.09 10.77 -18.24
C PRO A 340 1.39 11.42 -18.72
N ASN A 341 2.48 11.25 -17.99
CA ASN A 341 3.82 11.72 -18.35
C ASN A 341 4.48 10.96 -19.52
N TYR A 342 3.79 9.97 -20.09
CA TYR A 342 4.21 9.16 -21.25
C TYR A 342 3.24 9.23 -22.44
N TRP A 343 2.30 10.18 -22.45
CA TRP A 343 1.28 10.28 -23.49
C TRP A 343 1.74 11.09 -24.70
N GLU A 344 2.17 12.33 -24.47
CA GLU A 344 2.67 13.25 -25.51
C GLU A 344 4.20 13.33 -25.49
N THR A 345 4.77 13.41 -24.28
CA THR A 345 6.21 13.41 -24.03
C THR A 345 6.57 12.19 -23.18
N SER A 346 7.87 11.88 -23.04
CA SER A 346 8.36 10.83 -22.14
C SER A 346 9.29 11.45 -21.12
N THR A 347 8.82 11.66 -19.90
CA THR A 347 9.59 12.30 -18.83
C THR A 347 9.40 11.59 -17.50
N GLY A 348 10.48 11.37 -16.75
CA GLY A 348 10.42 10.62 -15.49
C GLY A 348 10.21 9.12 -15.69
N ASN A 349 9.66 8.44 -14.68
CA ASN A 349 9.41 7.01 -14.73
C ASN A 349 8.08 6.72 -15.44
N ARG A 350 8.04 5.65 -16.24
CA ARG A 350 6.80 5.18 -16.85
C ARG A 350 6.05 4.34 -15.84
N HIS A 351 4.75 4.58 -15.69
CA HIS A 351 3.87 3.69 -14.95
C HIS A 351 2.79 3.12 -15.86
N THR A 352 2.25 1.97 -15.48
CA THR A 352 1.05 1.39 -16.09
C THR A 352 -0.01 1.26 -15.02
N PHE A 353 -1.20 1.82 -15.29
CA PHE A 353 -2.31 1.85 -14.36
C PHE A 353 -3.40 0.90 -14.84
N PHE A 354 -3.86 0.04 -13.93
CA PHE A 354 -5.06 -0.77 -14.06
C PHE A 354 -6.15 -0.09 -13.22
N ILE A 355 -7.01 0.69 -13.86
CA ILE A 355 -8.12 1.39 -13.22
C ILE A 355 -9.23 0.37 -13.00
N LEU A 356 -9.69 0.26 -11.74
CA LEU A 356 -10.63 -0.77 -11.34
C LEU A 356 -12.03 -0.20 -11.22
N GLU A 357 -13.00 -1.01 -11.60
CA GLU A 357 -14.41 -0.71 -11.33
C GLU A 357 -14.65 -0.72 -9.82
N ASP A 358 -15.41 0.26 -9.35
CA ASP A 358 -15.79 0.45 -7.94
C ASP A 358 -14.66 0.64 -6.93
N LEU A 359 -13.38 0.67 -7.31
CA LEU A 359 -12.31 1.03 -6.37
C LEU A 359 -12.40 2.53 -6.04
N ARG A 360 -12.48 2.86 -4.75
CA ARG A 360 -12.63 4.22 -4.24
C ARG A 360 -11.83 4.41 -2.96
N THR A 361 -11.20 5.56 -2.81
CA THR A 361 -10.56 5.99 -1.57
C THR A 361 -11.34 7.12 -0.92
N LYS A 362 -11.32 7.16 0.42
CA LYS A 362 -11.74 8.31 1.23
C LYS A 362 -10.54 9.18 1.65
N GLU A 363 -9.34 8.79 1.24
CA GLU A 363 -8.13 9.58 1.46
C GLU A 363 -8.21 10.88 0.65
N GLN A 364 -7.55 11.93 1.14
CA GLN A 364 -7.46 13.22 0.45
C GLN A 364 -6.02 13.40 -0.06
N PRO A 365 -5.69 12.84 -1.25
CA PRO A 365 -4.34 12.86 -1.77
C PRO A 365 -3.91 14.29 -2.15
N ARG A 366 -2.60 14.49 -2.27
CA ARG A 366 -2.06 15.74 -2.81
C ARG A 366 -2.39 15.84 -4.31
N GLY A 367 -2.78 17.02 -4.75
CA GLY A 367 -3.11 17.24 -6.16
C GLY A 367 -1.90 17.44 -7.07
N MET A 368 -0.75 17.78 -6.50
CA MET A 368 0.48 18.13 -7.21
C MET A 368 1.72 17.78 -6.38
N PHE A 369 2.82 17.50 -7.08
CA PHE A 369 4.10 17.12 -6.50
C PHE A 369 5.24 17.87 -7.20
N ASN A 370 6.25 18.28 -6.44
CA ASN A 370 7.38 19.09 -6.93
C ASN A 370 8.19 18.40 -8.05
N GLU A 371 8.24 17.07 -8.04
CA GLU A 371 8.85 16.24 -9.06
C GLU A 371 8.10 16.22 -10.38
N PHE A 372 6.82 16.62 -10.41
CA PHE A 372 6.01 16.71 -11.62
C PHE A 372 6.01 18.10 -12.23
N LEU A 373 6.24 19.13 -11.41
CA LEU A 373 6.17 20.53 -11.85
C LEU A 373 7.17 20.87 -12.96
N LYS A 374 6.72 21.80 -13.81
CA LYS A 374 7.55 22.49 -14.82
C LYS A 374 8.82 23.08 -14.22
N THR A 375 9.89 23.12 -15.02
CA THR A 375 11.21 23.57 -14.57
C THR A 375 11.17 25.03 -14.09
N GLU A 376 10.32 25.85 -14.71
CA GLU A 376 10.08 27.26 -14.41
C GLU A 376 9.50 27.49 -13.00
N LEU A 377 8.89 26.46 -12.40
CA LEU A 377 8.29 26.48 -11.06
C LEU A 377 9.22 25.92 -9.98
N VAL A 378 10.37 25.32 -10.37
CA VAL A 378 11.34 24.73 -9.43
C VAL A 378 11.90 25.75 -8.43
N PRO A 379 12.17 27.03 -8.78
CA PRO A 379 12.61 28.03 -7.80
C PRO A 379 11.60 28.23 -6.66
N GLN A 380 10.31 27.99 -6.92
CA GLN A 380 9.20 28.14 -5.99
C GLN A 380 8.78 26.83 -5.30
N ARG A 381 9.58 25.76 -5.41
CA ARG A 381 9.28 24.40 -4.89
C ARG A 381 8.79 24.37 -3.43
N LYS A 382 9.28 25.26 -2.57
CA LYS A 382 8.86 25.33 -1.15
C LYS A 382 7.39 25.74 -1.02
N VAL A 383 6.97 26.73 -1.82
CA VAL A 383 5.57 27.19 -1.83
C VAL A 383 4.69 26.09 -2.41
N PHE A 384 5.10 25.45 -3.50
CA PHE A 384 4.35 24.33 -4.08
C PHE A 384 4.25 23.11 -3.17
N GLU A 385 5.24 22.86 -2.33
CA GLU A 385 5.16 21.82 -1.29
C GLU A 385 4.07 22.13 -0.27
N GLN A 386 3.94 23.40 0.14
CA GLN A 386 2.86 23.85 1.04
C GLN A 386 1.50 23.83 0.33
N LEU A 387 1.43 24.29 -0.93
CA LEU A 387 0.21 24.25 -1.72
C LEU A 387 -0.26 22.81 -1.93
N GLY A 388 0.62 21.86 -2.22
CA GLY A 388 0.27 20.44 -2.34
C GLY A 388 -0.30 19.85 -1.05
N ASN A 389 0.13 20.35 0.13
CA ASN A 389 -0.42 19.94 1.42
C ASN A 389 -1.74 20.61 1.79
N ASN A 390 -1.92 21.88 1.42
CA ASN A 390 -3.08 22.68 1.77
C ASN A 390 -4.23 22.51 0.77
N LEU A 391 -3.92 22.31 -0.51
CA LEU A 391 -4.87 22.09 -1.61
C LEU A 391 -4.99 20.60 -1.91
N ARG A 392 -5.32 19.81 -0.88
CA ARG A 392 -5.61 18.40 -1.06
C ARG A 392 -6.88 18.19 -1.87
N VAL A 393 -6.89 17.09 -2.61
CA VAL A 393 -8.03 16.65 -3.39
C VAL A 393 -9.12 16.20 -2.43
N ALA A 394 -10.32 16.79 -2.57
CA ALA A 394 -11.47 16.41 -1.78
C ALA A 394 -11.98 15.01 -2.19
N ASP A 395 -12.60 14.31 -1.23
CA ASP A 395 -13.30 13.05 -1.47
C ASP A 395 -14.39 13.21 -2.54
N SER A 396 -14.57 12.18 -3.36
CA SER A 396 -15.53 12.14 -4.46
C SER A 396 -15.98 10.71 -4.72
N GLU A 397 -17.28 10.53 -4.95
CA GLU A 397 -17.85 9.24 -5.38
C GLU A 397 -17.42 8.87 -6.81
N ASP A 398 -17.22 9.88 -7.67
CA ASP A 398 -16.69 9.71 -9.02
C ASP A 398 -15.18 9.93 -9.01
N GLN A 399 -14.43 8.84 -9.08
CA GLN A 399 -12.98 8.83 -9.05
C GLN A 399 -12.39 7.69 -9.88
N LEU A 400 -11.33 7.98 -10.64
CA LEU A 400 -10.53 6.98 -11.31
C LEU A 400 -9.41 6.51 -10.40
N SER A 401 -9.67 5.39 -9.75
CA SER A 401 -8.77 4.74 -8.80
C SER A 401 -8.42 3.33 -9.27
N GLY A 402 -7.20 2.90 -8.98
CA GLY A 402 -6.64 1.67 -9.54
C GLY A 402 -5.43 1.17 -8.78
N VAL A 403 -4.71 0.25 -9.43
CA VAL A 403 -3.35 -0.13 -9.06
C VAL A 403 -2.37 0.29 -10.15
N GLY A 404 -1.25 0.89 -9.73
CA GLY A 404 -0.22 1.40 -10.61
C GLY A 404 1.14 0.78 -10.37
N PHE A 405 1.83 0.45 -11.45
CA PHE A 405 3.15 -0.15 -11.40
C PHE A 405 4.17 0.71 -12.14
N SER A 406 5.25 1.10 -11.45
CA SER A 406 6.39 1.77 -12.07
C SER A 406 7.22 0.76 -12.86
N SER A 407 7.76 1.16 -14.01
CA SER A 407 8.73 0.37 -14.79
C SER A 407 10.10 0.23 -14.10
N THR A 408 10.25 0.77 -12.90
CA THR A 408 11.50 0.73 -12.11
C THR A 408 11.38 -0.12 -10.86
N GLU A 409 10.19 -0.68 -10.60
CA GLU A 409 9.90 -1.45 -9.39
C GLU A 409 9.48 -2.86 -9.77
N ARG A 410 9.97 -3.83 -9.01
CA ARG A 410 9.58 -5.22 -9.20
C ARG A 410 8.27 -5.47 -8.47
N ALA A 411 7.27 -5.94 -9.21
CA ALA A 411 5.98 -6.32 -8.68
C ALA A 411 5.37 -7.44 -9.53
N SER A 412 4.26 -8.01 -9.09
CA SER A 412 3.50 -8.95 -9.92
C SER A 412 2.02 -8.84 -9.60
N ILE A 413 1.18 -8.95 -10.62
CA ILE A 413 -0.28 -8.97 -10.46
C ILE A 413 -0.88 -10.17 -11.19
N VAL A 414 -1.87 -10.81 -10.57
CA VAL A 414 -2.61 -11.91 -11.21
C VAL A 414 -3.79 -11.33 -11.97
N VAL A 415 -3.94 -11.73 -13.23
CA VAL A 415 -5.00 -11.25 -14.12
C VAL A 415 -5.84 -12.40 -14.65
N ARG A 416 -7.14 -12.15 -14.84
CA ARG A 416 -8.08 -13.02 -15.53
C ARG A 416 -8.54 -12.34 -16.82
N VAL A 417 -8.23 -12.98 -17.95
CA VAL A 417 -8.54 -12.49 -19.30
C VAL A 417 -9.70 -13.30 -19.87
N ASN A 418 -10.66 -12.61 -20.49
CA ASN A 418 -11.83 -13.18 -21.15
C ASN A 418 -12.57 -14.19 -20.24
N ASN A 419 -12.78 -13.80 -18.97
CA ASN A 419 -13.46 -14.54 -17.91
C ASN A 419 -12.91 -15.96 -17.60
N SER A 420 -11.75 -16.36 -18.13
CA SER A 420 -11.31 -17.77 -18.06
C SER A 420 -9.80 -17.97 -17.91
N LYS A 421 -8.97 -17.20 -18.63
CA LYS A 421 -7.51 -17.44 -18.68
C LYS A 421 -6.80 -16.67 -17.59
N LEU A 422 -6.08 -17.38 -16.73
CA LEU A 422 -5.29 -16.78 -15.65
C LEU A 422 -3.82 -16.63 -16.06
N PHE A 423 -3.26 -15.45 -15.81
CA PHE A 423 -1.84 -15.17 -15.99
C PHE A 423 -1.29 -14.47 -14.75
N LYS A 424 -0.02 -14.68 -14.46
CA LYS A 424 0.73 -13.86 -13.51
C LYS A 424 1.59 -12.90 -14.31
N VAL A 425 1.27 -11.62 -14.25
CA VAL A 425 1.99 -10.57 -14.97
C VAL A 425 3.11 -10.06 -14.08
N MET A 426 4.34 -10.19 -14.57
CA MET A 426 5.56 -9.75 -13.90
C MET A 426 5.91 -8.34 -14.35
N ILE A 427 6.03 -7.42 -13.39
CA ILE A 427 6.56 -6.07 -13.59
C ILE A 427 8.05 -6.13 -13.24
N ASN A 428 8.90 -5.81 -14.21
CA ASN A 428 10.37 -5.95 -14.11
C ASN A 428 11.05 -4.59 -14.10
#